data_AF-A0AAU2QZV6-F1
#
_entry.id   AF-A0AAU2QZV6-F1
#
_cell.length_a   1.000
_cell.length_b   1.000
_cell.length_c   1.000
_cell.angle_alpha   90.00
_cell.angle_beta   90.00
_cell.angle_gamma   90.00
#
_symmetry.space_group_name_H-M   'P 1'
#
loop_
_entity.id
_entity.type
_entity.pdbx_description
1 polymer ?
#
loop_
_entity_poly.entity_id
_entity_poly.type
_entity_poly.pdbx_seq_one_letter_code
_entity_poly.pdbx_strand_id
1 'polypeptide(L)' 'MASSAASAQRFRDSEQRTEILRQELAAAIRQATADQVPQKDISEATGYTRQQVRRIVLAGEAETDAES' A
#
# COMPACT_ATOMS: atom_id res chain seq x y z
N MET A 1 -34.31 16.53 -5.55
CA MET A 1 -33.69 15.19 -5.66
C MET A 1 -32.28 15.30 -6.30
N ALA A 2 -31.29 15.86 -5.59
CA ALA A 2 -29.91 16.01 -6.09
C ALA A 2 -28.84 15.41 -5.15
N SER A 3 -29.25 14.63 -4.15
CA SER A 3 -28.38 14.24 -3.04
C SER A 3 -27.63 12.91 -3.23
N SER A 4 -28.09 12.00 -4.09
CA SER A 4 -27.47 10.67 -4.23
C SER A 4 -26.27 10.66 -5.17
N ALA A 5 -26.32 11.38 -6.29
CA ALA A 5 -25.25 11.44 -7.27
C ALA A 5 -23.96 12.09 -6.71
N ALA A 6 -24.11 13.17 -5.92
CA ALA A 6 -22.98 13.83 -5.27
C ALA A 6 -22.31 12.95 -4.21
N SER A 7 -23.09 12.20 -3.43
CA SER A 7 -22.54 11.25 -2.45
C SER A 7 -21.84 10.07 -3.11
N ALA A 8 -22.39 9.54 -4.20
CA ALA A 8 -21.76 8.47 -4.97
C ALA A 8 -20.40 8.88 -5.56
N GLN A 9 -20.27 10.13 -6.02
CA GLN A 9 -18.99 10.64 -6.52
C GLN A 9 -17.95 10.75 -5.40
N ARG A 10 -18.31 11.34 -4.26
CA ARG A 10 -17.40 11.49 -3.11
C ARG A 10 -16.91 10.14 -2.60
N PHE A 11 -17.77 9.13 -2.63
CA PHE A 11 -17.39 7.77 -2.28
C PHE A 11 -16.31 7.22 -3.22
N ARG A 12 -16.51 7.31 -4.54
CA ARG A 12 -15.51 6.91 -5.53
C ARG A 12 -14.18 7.66 -5.37
N ASP A 13 -14.25 8.97 -5.15
CA ASP A 13 -13.05 9.78 -4.94
C ASP A 13 -12.30 9.33 -3.67
N SER A 14 -13.02 8.96 -2.62
CA SER A 14 -12.44 8.43 -1.39
C SER A 14 -11.81 7.05 -1.60
N GLU A 15 -12.47 6.17 -2.36
CA GLU A 15 -11.92 4.85 -2.68
C GLU A 15 -10.63 4.98 -3.49
N GLN A 16 -10.62 5.85 -4.51
CA GLN A 16 -9.44 6.11 -5.33
C GLN A 16 -8.27 6.65 -4.50
N ARG A 17 -8.52 7.63 -3.62
CA ARG A 17 -7.48 8.15 -2.72
C ARG A 17 -6.96 7.09 -1.77
N THR A 18 -7.85 6.28 -1.23
CA THR A 18 -7.45 5.19 -0.33
C THR A 18 -6.56 4.18 -1.06
N GLU A 19 -6.88 3.90 -2.33
CA GLU A 19 -6.07 3.01 -3.15
C GLU A 19 -4.68 3.58 -3.44
N ILE A 20 -4.58 4.86 -3.79
CA ILE A 20 -3.29 5.55 -3.96
C ILE A 20 -2.45 5.45 -2.68
N LEU A 21 -3.04 5.76 -1.52
CA LEU A 21 -2.33 5.69 -0.25
C LEU A 21 -1.86 4.27 0.10
N ARG A 22 -2.62 3.23 -0.27
CA ARG A 22 -2.18 1.83 -0.10
C ARG A 22 -0.96 1.51 -0.95
N GLN A 23 -0.97 1.97 -2.21
CA GLN A 23 0.16 1.76 -3.13
C GLN A 23 1.41 2.50 -2.67
N GLU A 24 1.26 3.75 -2.22
CA GLU A 24 2.36 4.55 -1.65
C GLU A 24 2.94 3.89 -0.39
N LEU A 25 2.09 3.41 0.52
CA LEU A 25 2.53 2.67 1.71
C LEU A 25 3.27 1.39 1.33
N ALA A 26 2.76 0.63 0.35
CA ALA A 26 3.42 -0.58 -0.13
C ALA A 26 4.80 -0.29 -0.71
N ALA A 27 4.94 0.78 -1.50
CA ALA A 27 6.21 1.25 -2.02
C ALA A 27 7.18 1.65 -0.90
N ALA A 28 6.71 2.38 0.12
CA ALA A 28 7.53 2.76 1.27
C ALA A 28 8.02 1.55 2.07
N ILE A 29 7.18 0.52 2.24
CA ILE A 29 7.57 -0.74 2.89
C ILE A 29 8.69 -1.45 2.11
N ARG A 30 8.59 -1.48 0.78
CA ARG A 30 9.62 -2.08 -0.07
C ARG A 30 10.93 -1.31 0.01
N GLN A 31 10.86 0.02 -0.04
CA GLN A 31 12.05 0.87 0.09
C GLN A 31 12.73 0.66 1.45
N ALA A 32 11.98 0.68 2.55
CA ALA A 32 12.55 0.42 3.89
C ALA A 32 13.21 -0.95 3.98
N THR A 33 12.65 -1.96 3.32
CA THR A 33 13.26 -3.30 3.24
C THR A 33 14.57 -3.28 2.46
N ALA A 34 14.62 -2.58 1.31
CA ALA A 34 15.84 -2.40 0.52
C ALA A 34 16.93 -1.64 1.30
N ASP A 35 16.51 -0.69 2.14
CA ASP A 35 17.38 0.06 3.05
C ASP A 35 17.80 -0.76 4.30
N GLN A 36 17.49 -2.07 4.31
CA GLN A 36 17.84 -3.02 5.37
C GLN A 36 17.24 -2.69 6.75
N VAL A 37 16.15 -1.92 6.78
CA VAL A 37 15.40 -1.69 8.02
C VAL A 37 14.83 -3.02 8.52
N PRO A 38 15.01 -3.38 9.80
CA PRO A 38 14.47 -4.63 10.33
C PRO A 38 12.96 -4.75 10.13
N GLN A 39 12.47 -5.91 9.69
CA GLN A 39 11.02 -6.13 9.49
C GLN A 39 10.19 -5.93 10.76
N LYS A 40 10.79 -6.10 11.95
CA LYS A 40 10.15 -5.77 13.23
C LYS A 40 9.78 -4.28 13.27
N ASP A 41 10.72 -3.42 12.92
CA ASP A 41 10.57 -1.97 13.03
C ASP A 41 9.60 -1.45 11.95
N ILE A 42 9.65 -2.04 10.75
CA ILE A 42 8.65 -1.77 9.68
C ILE A 42 7.25 -2.17 10.15
N SER A 43 7.11 -3.34 10.78
CA SER A 43 5.83 -3.84 11.31
C SER A 43 5.27 -2.91 12.40
N GLU A 44 6.12 -2.42 13.31
CA GLU A 44 5.73 -1.48 14.36
C GLU A 44 5.33 -0.11 13.80
N ALA A 45 6.06 0.41 12.79
CA ALA A 45 5.78 1.72 12.20
C ALA A 45 4.53 1.76 11.32
N THR A 46 4.21 0.66 10.63
CA THR A 46 3.10 0.60 9.67
C THR A 46 1.81 0.01 10.25
N GLY A 47 1.91 -0.66 11.40
CA GLY A 47 0.79 -1.41 11.99
C GLY A 47 0.46 -2.71 11.25
N TYR A 48 1.22 -3.07 10.23
CA TYR A 48 1.10 -4.36 9.56
C TYR A 48 1.81 -5.46 10.32
N THR A 49 1.29 -6.67 10.21
CA THR A 49 1.99 -7.86 10.69
C THR A 49 3.23 -8.14 9.85
N ARG A 50 4.23 -8.81 10.42
CA ARG A 50 5.42 -9.25 9.66
C ARG A 50 5.06 -10.10 8.44
N GLN A 51 4.01 -10.92 8.52
CA GLN A 51 3.54 -11.71 7.38
C GLN A 51 3.01 -10.83 6.24
N GLN A 52 2.27 -9.76 6.57
CA GLN A 52 1.79 -8.80 5.58
C GLN A 52 2.95 -8.01 4.96
N VAL A 53 3.88 -7.52 5.78
CA VAL A 53 5.11 -6.86 5.30
C VAL A 53 5.85 -7.77 4.31
N ARG A 54 6.10 -9.03 4.68
CA ARG A 54 6.74 -10.01 3.80
C ARG A 54 5.99 -10.20 2.48
N ARG A 55 4.65 -10.31 2.51
CA ARG A 55 3.84 -10.46 1.28
C ARG A 55 3.97 -9.25 0.36
N ILE A 56 3.98 -8.03 0.92
CA ILE A 56 4.12 -6.79 0.14
C ILE A 56 5.49 -6.69 -0.53
N VAL A 57 6.54 -7.08 0.18
CA VAL A 57 7.91 -7.12 -0.37
C VAL A 57 7.98 -8.11 -1.54
N LEU A 58 7.57 -9.37 -1.31
CA LEU A 58 7.61 -10.41 -2.35
C LEU A 58 6.75 -10.07 -3.58
N ALA A 59 5.62 -9.39 -3.39
CA ALA A 59 4.76 -8.98 -4.50
C ALA A 59 5.47 -7.97 -5.42
N GLY A 60 6.22 -7.01 -4.87
CA GLY A 60 6.96 -6.04 -5.69
C GLY A 60 8.21 -6.60 -6.36
N GLU A 61 8.84 -7.63 -5.77
CA GLU A 61 9.94 -8.35 -6.42
C GLU A 61 9.43 -9.07 -7.68
N ALA A 62 8.27 -9.73 -7.61
CA ALA A 62 7.66 -10.39 -8.76
C ALA A 62 7.24 -9.41 -9.87
N GLU A 63 6.81 -8.20 -9.52
CA GLU A 63 6.53 -7.13 -10.48
C GLU A 63 7.81 -6.65 -11.18
N THR A 64 8.90 -6.48 -10.43
CA THR A 64 10.19 -6.01 -10.99
C THR A 64 10.81 -7.05 -11.95
N ASP A 65 10.72 -8.33 -11.61
CA ASP A 65 11.21 -9.42 -12.46
C ASP A 65 10.40 -9.59 -13.75
N ALA A 66 9.11 -9.21 -13.75
CA ALA A 66 8.26 -9.31 -14.94
C ALA A 66 8.48 -8.19 -15.97
N GLU A 67 9.10 -7.08 -15.56
CA GLU A 67 9.40 -5.92 -16.41
C GLU A 67 10.82 -5.96 -17.02
N SER A 68 11.64 -6.95 -16.65
CA SER A 68 13.03 -7.15 -17.09
C SER A 68 13.16 -8.15 -18.24
#